data_AF-A0A0K1NZS4-F1
#
_entry.id   AF-A0A0K1NZS4-F1
#
_cell.length_a   1.000
_cell.length_b   1.000
_cell.length_c   1.000
_cell.angle_alpha   90.00
_cell.angle_beta   90.00
_cell.angle_gamma   90.00
#
_symmetry.space_group_name_H-M   'P 1'
#
loop_
_entity.id
_entity.type
_entity.pdbx_description
1 polymer ?
#
loop_
_entity_poly.entity_id
_entity_poly.type
_entity_poly.pdbx_seq_one_letter_code
_entity_poly.pdbx_strand_id
1 'polypeptide(L)'
;GYFIISVLETMKTYSAEDGLTEEALVTKLRTCHCHHLFLHASLKHNLSGTCHWGEFGKGGLLWGECSARHFEWFEGNPVNELLSKVKELYGLADEVTFRNVTVASEDRPCPLHLGTATQIGAIKTEGIPSLLKVLLPSNCTGLPVLYMRDIILNPPAYETASMIQAICRLMSNVKCSIPEFTCVSSAKLVKLLELREANHIEFCKIRSVLDEILHMHKISELREILKLLMDPTWIATGLKIDFENFVSDCEWASCRIGEMIYLDGESDQKISSFSIIPSDFFEDIESSWKGRVRKIHLEEVYEEVQKAAGALSLAVTEDFLPIISRIKASIAPLGGPKGEILYVLVDEICRGTETAKGTCIAGSIVETLDKIGCLGIVSTHLHGIFDLHLSIKNTAYKSMATEYIDGQTKPTWKLVDGICKESLAFETAKREGIPETIIQRAQELYFSVYAKDMLLGRNDKQLDCFSSKSNINGSNEADNQSNSIHKKAVSHKVGSTNGMEIVRKKVESAITIICQKKLIEVYKKKNVLELEVNCVAIDARELPPPSTIGASSVYVMLRPDKKLYVGQTDDLEGRIHAHRSKEGMQSASFLYLLVPGKSMACQLETLLINQLLNQ
;
A
#
# COMPACT_ATOMS: atom_id res chain seq x y z
N GLY A 1 -1.43 -42.63 16.11
CA GLY A 1 -0.81 -41.63 15.23
C GLY A 1 -0.99 -40.27 15.86
N TYR A 2 -0.70 -39.22 15.10
CA TYR A 2 -1.01 -37.85 15.42
C TYR A 2 -2.29 -37.42 14.69
N PHE A 3 -2.96 -36.43 15.28
CA PHE A 3 -4.15 -35.81 14.74
C PHE A 3 -3.84 -34.34 14.46
N ILE A 4 -4.15 -33.85 13.25
CA ILE A 4 -3.99 -32.44 12.88
C ILE A 4 -5.33 -31.87 12.43
N ILE A 5 -5.65 -30.68 12.94
CA ILE A 5 -6.78 -29.89 12.45
C ILE A 5 -6.20 -28.65 11.78
N SER A 6 -6.58 -28.43 10.53
CA SER A 6 -6.26 -27.21 9.79
C SER A 6 -7.53 -26.39 9.63
N VAL A 7 -7.49 -25.11 9.99
CA VAL A 7 -8.61 -24.18 9.85
C VAL A 7 -8.21 -23.05 8.91
N LEU A 8 -9.01 -22.84 7.87
CA LEU A 8 -8.87 -21.73 6.94
C LEU A 8 -10.00 -20.73 7.21
N GLU A 9 -9.66 -19.66 7.92
CA GLU A 9 -10.60 -18.61 8.30
C GLU A 9 -11.28 -17.97 7.09
N THR A 10 -10.49 -17.53 6.09
CA THR A 10 -11.01 -16.84 4.90
C THR A 10 -12.02 -17.66 4.09
N MET A 11 -11.89 -18.99 4.09
CA MET A 11 -12.80 -19.89 3.35
C MET A 11 -13.90 -20.47 4.24
N LYS A 12 -13.84 -20.19 5.56
CA LYS A 12 -14.69 -20.77 6.61
C LYS A 12 -14.71 -22.29 6.50
N THR A 13 -13.54 -22.90 6.35
CA THR A 13 -13.37 -24.36 6.22
C THR A 13 -12.42 -24.90 7.28
N TYR A 14 -12.63 -26.15 7.68
CA TYR A 14 -11.68 -26.90 8.48
C TYR A 14 -11.52 -28.33 7.95
N SER A 15 -10.34 -28.90 8.11
CA SER A 15 -10.05 -30.31 7.83
C SER A 15 -9.39 -30.95 9.05
N ALA A 16 -9.78 -32.19 9.33
CA ALA A 16 -9.31 -32.96 10.48
C ALA A 16 -8.72 -34.29 9.97
N GLU A 17 -7.41 -34.44 10.04
CA GLU A 17 -6.74 -35.66 9.59
C GLU A 17 -6.23 -36.47 10.79
N ASP A 18 -6.58 -37.75 10.84
CA ASP A 18 -6.17 -38.69 11.88
C ASP A 18 -5.18 -39.74 11.33
N GLY A 19 -4.47 -40.40 12.24
CA GLY A 19 -3.58 -41.52 11.90
C GLY A 19 -2.22 -41.11 11.35
N LEU A 20 -1.83 -39.84 11.43
CA LEU A 20 -0.56 -39.37 10.86
C LEU A 20 0.66 -39.91 11.63
N THR A 21 1.77 -40.14 10.93
CA THR A 21 3.07 -40.39 11.55
C THR A 21 3.72 -39.06 11.99
N GLU A 22 4.71 -39.13 12.88
CA GLU A 22 5.46 -37.95 13.34
C GLU A 22 6.09 -37.20 12.14
N GLU A 23 6.68 -37.94 11.21
CA GLU A 23 7.29 -37.38 10.00
C GLU A 23 6.27 -36.77 9.05
N ALA A 24 5.10 -37.40 8.87
CA ALA A 24 4.04 -36.85 8.01
C ALA A 24 3.50 -35.53 8.57
N LEU A 25 3.36 -35.44 9.90
CA LEU A 25 2.94 -34.21 10.57
C LEU A 25 3.98 -33.10 10.42
N VAL A 26 5.26 -33.40 10.62
CA VAL A 26 6.37 -32.44 10.40
C VAL A 26 6.42 -31.98 8.95
N THR A 27 6.28 -32.90 8.00
CA THR A 27 6.23 -32.60 6.55
C THR A 27 5.10 -31.59 6.28
N LYS A 28 3.90 -31.84 6.80
CA LYS A 28 2.75 -30.92 6.67
C LYS A 28 3.02 -29.56 7.30
N LEU A 29 3.57 -29.51 8.51
CA LEU A 29 3.89 -28.24 9.18
C LEU A 29 4.94 -27.43 8.41
N ARG A 30 5.92 -28.06 7.75
CA ARG A 30 6.92 -27.39 6.90
C ARG A 30 6.33 -26.90 5.57
N THR A 31 5.26 -27.51 5.09
CA THR A 31 4.66 -27.18 3.79
C THR A 31 3.48 -26.25 3.88
N CYS A 32 2.73 -26.30 4.98
CA CYS A 32 1.61 -25.43 5.28
C CYS A 32 2.10 -24.17 5.99
N HIS A 33 1.71 -23.01 5.47
CA HIS A 33 1.93 -21.74 6.14
C HIS A 33 0.84 -21.55 7.19
N CYS A 34 1.17 -21.74 8.47
CA CYS A 34 0.26 -21.52 9.59
C CYS A 34 0.52 -20.15 10.23
N HIS A 35 -0.52 -19.34 10.40
CA HIS A 35 -0.43 -18.07 11.14
C HIS A 35 -0.35 -18.31 12.65
N HIS A 36 -1.18 -19.23 13.16
CA HIS A 36 -1.23 -19.61 14.57
C HIS A 36 -1.15 -21.12 14.71
N LEU A 37 -0.35 -21.59 15.67
CA LEU A 37 -0.21 -23.00 15.99
C LEU A 37 -0.82 -23.27 17.37
N PHE A 38 -1.74 -24.23 17.45
CA PHE A 38 -2.36 -24.65 18.70
C PHE A 38 -2.03 -26.09 19.00
N LEU A 39 -1.63 -26.36 20.24
CA LEU A 39 -1.28 -27.68 20.71
C LEU A 39 -2.29 -28.13 21.77
N HIS A 40 -2.84 -29.31 21.57
CA HIS A 40 -3.81 -29.88 22.50
C HIS A 40 -3.10 -30.55 23.68
N ALA A 41 -3.63 -30.39 24.90
CA ALA A 41 -3.01 -30.92 26.14
C ALA A 41 -2.78 -32.43 26.16
N SER A 42 -3.46 -33.21 25.30
CA SER A 42 -3.19 -34.64 25.11
C SER A 42 -1.75 -34.95 24.69
N LEU A 43 -1.03 -33.98 24.10
CA LEU A 43 0.40 -34.14 23.80
C LEU A 43 1.28 -34.11 25.08
N LYS A 44 0.84 -33.43 26.15
CA LYS A 44 1.56 -33.41 27.44
C LYS A 44 1.27 -34.63 28.31
N HIS A 45 0.05 -35.15 28.22
CA HIS A 45 -0.46 -36.16 29.13
C HIS A 45 -0.99 -37.37 28.34
N ASN A 46 -0.14 -38.37 28.14
CA ASN A 46 -0.63 -39.69 27.73
C ASN A 46 -1.31 -40.39 28.92
N LEU A 47 -2.35 -41.19 28.65
CA LEU A 47 -3.07 -42.02 29.63
C LEU A 47 -2.16 -42.93 30.49
N SER A 48 -0.91 -43.15 30.06
CA SER A 48 0.11 -43.94 30.76
C SER A 48 1.05 -43.15 31.66
N GLY A 49 0.97 -41.81 31.72
CA GLY A 49 1.80 -40.96 32.58
C GLY A 49 3.30 -40.93 32.28
N THR A 50 3.77 -41.55 31.18
CA THR A 50 5.20 -41.83 30.97
C THR A 50 5.85 -41.13 29.77
N CYS A 51 5.12 -40.42 28.91
CA CYS A 51 5.72 -39.64 27.82
C CYS A 51 5.60 -38.15 28.11
N HIS A 52 6.74 -37.51 28.39
CA HIS A 52 6.88 -36.07 28.28
C HIS A 52 7.16 -35.77 26.81
N TRP A 53 6.21 -35.18 26.09
CA TRP A 53 6.52 -34.61 24.77
C TRP A 53 7.62 -33.56 24.96
N GLY A 54 8.78 -33.79 24.34
CA GLY A 54 10.01 -33.04 24.59
C GLY A 54 11.11 -33.36 23.58
N GLU A 55 12.29 -32.78 23.79
CA GLU A 55 13.43 -32.80 22.84
C GLU A 55 13.98 -34.21 22.56
N PHE A 56 13.79 -35.16 23.47
CA PHE A 56 14.31 -36.53 23.36
C PHE A 56 13.17 -37.57 23.42
N GLY A 57 13.15 -38.50 22.46
CA GLY A 57 12.19 -39.61 22.41
C GLY A 57 11.14 -39.49 21.29
N LYS A 58 10.03 -40.24 21.40
CA LYS A 58 8.90 -40.17 20.46
C LYS A 58 8.25 -38.79 20.55
N GLY A 59 8.18 -38.06 19.44
CA GLY A 59 7.71 -36.67 19.41
C GLY A 59 8.81 -35.60 19.42
N GLY A 60 10.09 -35.98 19.44
CA GLY A 60 11.22 -35.03 19.42
C GLY A 60 11.38 -34.28 18.10
N LEU A 61 11.11 -34.91 16.95
CA LEU A 61 11.12 -34.23 15.65
C LEU A 61 10.00 -33.19 15.58
N LEU A 62 8.81 -33.56 16.07
CA LEU A 62 7.68 -32.65 16.15
C LEU A 62 7.94 -31.51 17.16
N TRP A 63 8.55 -31.81 18.30
CA TRP A 63 8.94 -30.81 19.29
C TRP A 63 9.93 -29.80 18.72
N GLY A 64 10.95 -30.25 18.00
CA GLY A 64 11.91 -29.37 17.32
C GLY A 64 11.24 -28.39 16.34
N GLU A 65 10.25 -28.86 15.57
CA GLU A 65 9.50 -28.00 14.65
C GLU A 65 8.54 -27.04 15.35
N CYS A 66 7.81 -27.50 16.35
CA CYS A 66 6.84 -26.69 17.07
C CYS A 66 7.52 -25.65 17.97
N SER A 67 8.64 -26.01 18.64
CA SER A 67 9.39 -25.11 19.52
C SER A 67 10.03 -23.93 18.80
N ALA A 68 10.30 -24.07 17.49
CA ALA A 68 10.75 -22.98 16.65
C ALA A 68 9.63 -21.98 16.28
N ARG A 69 8.36 -22.27 16.60
CA ARG A 69 7.19 -21.45 16.28
C ARG A 69 6.49 -20.99 17.56
N HIS A 70 5.76 -19.88 17.48
CA HIS A 70 4.85 -19.50 18.56
C HIS A 70 3.64 -20.43 18.56
N PHE A 71 3.36 -21.06 19.71
CA PHE A 71 2.20 -21.92 19.90
C PHE A 71 1.48 -21.66 21.22
N GLU A 72 0.20 -21.98 21.26
CA GLU A 72 -0.63 -21.93 22.47
C GLU A 72 -1.19 -23.30 22.83
N TRP A 73 -1.37 -23.53 24.12
CA TRP A 73 -2.03 -24.74 24.62
C TRP A 73 -3.54 -24.55 24.75
N PHE A 74 -4.29 -25.62 24.53
CA PHE A 74 -5.72 -25.66 24.81
C PHE A 74 -6.17 -27.06 25.26
N GLU A 75 -7.32 -27.10 25.92
CA GLU A 75 -7.96 -28.31 26.48
C GLU A 75 -9.41 -28.38 26.00
N GLY A 76 -9.99 -29.59 25.94
CA GLY A 76 -11.39 -29.82 25.58
C GLY A 76 -11.56 -30.61 24.29
N ASN A 77 -12.68 -30.40 23.58
CA ASN A 77 -12.88 -31.04 22.28
C ASN A 77 -11.97 -30.35 21.24
N PRO A 78 -11.06 -31.07 20.56
CA PRO A 78 -10.02 -30.46 19.74
C PRO A 78 -10.58 -29.64 18.58
N VAL A 79 -11.73 -30.04 18.00
CA VAL A 79 -12.34 -29.34 16.86
C VAL A 79 -13.11 -28.11 17.35
N ASN A 80 -14.01 -28.27 18.32
CA ASN A 80 -14.89 -27.17 18.75
C ASN A 80 -14.12 -26.04 19.43
N GLU A 81 -13.14 -26.37 20.26
CA GLU A 81 -12.33 -25.37 20.97
C GLU A 81 -11.41 -24.61 20.02
N LEU A 82 -10.81 -25.32 19.05
CA LEU A 82 -9.99 -24.67 18.03
C LEU A 82 -10.82 -23.71 17.18
N LEU A 83 -12.02 -24.11 16.76
CA LEU A 83 -12.92 -23.23 16.02
C LEU A 83 -13.34 -22.00 16.84
N SER A 84 -13.57 -22.16 18.14
CA SER A 84 -13.93 -21.05 19.04
C SER A 84 -12.76 -20.07 19.21
N LYS A 85 -11.53 -20.59 19.41
CA LYS A 85 -10.32 -19.76 19.44
C LYS A 85 -10.07 -19.01 18.13
N VAL A 86 -10.29 -19.65 16.99
CA VAL A 86 -10.17 -18.99 15.68
C VAL A 86 -11.22 -17.87 15.56
N LYS A 87 -12.45 -18.08 16.01
CA LYS A 87 -13.47 -17.02 16.03
C LYS A 87 -13.04 -15.84 16.89
N GLU A 88 -12.50 -16.09 18.07
CA GLU A 88 -12.00 -15.05 18.98
C GLU A 88 -10.83 -14.26 18.36
N LEU A 89 -9.82 -14.96 17.82
CA LEU A 89 -8.65 -14.33 17.21
C LEU A 89 -8.98 -13.42 16.03
N TYR A 90 -9.93 -13.84 15.19
CA TYR A 90 -10.31 -13.09 13.99
C TYR A 90 -11.57 -12.22 14.19
N GLY A 91 -12.12 -12.16 15.41
CA GLY A 91 -13.30 -11.35 15.74
C GLY A 91 -14.56 -11.76 14.96
N LEU A 92 -14.71 -13.06 14.68
CA LEU A 92 -15.88 -13.60 13.98
C LEU A 92 -17.06 -13.76 14.93
N ALA A 93 -18.29 -13.55 14.44
CA ALA A 93 -19.49 -13.79 15.22
C ALA A 93 -19.66 -15.29 15.56
N ASP A 94 -20.24 -15.59 16.72
CA ASP A 94 -20.45 -16.96 17.19
C ASP A 94 -21.31 -17.82 16.24
N GLU A 95 -22.20 -17.18 15.47
CA GLU A 95 -23.07 -17.82 14.48
C GLU A 95 -22.33 -18.31 13.23
N VAL A 96 -21.07 -17.89 13.00
CA VAL A 96 -20.30 -18.32 11.82
C VAL A 96 -20.01 -19.82 11.90
N THR A 97 -20.48 -20.57 10.92
CA THR A 97 -20.23 -22.01 10.82
C THR A 97 -19.04 -22.28 9.90
N PHE A 98 -18.15 -23.17 10.35
CA PHE A 98 -17.06 -23.67 9.53
C PHE A 98 -17.46 -24.99 8.87
N ARG A 99 -17.20 -25.12 7.57
CA ARG A 99 -17.51 -26.32 6.80
C ARG A 99 -16.42 -27.37 6.97
N ASN A 100 -16.83 -28.62 7.15
CA ASN A 100 -15.90 -29.75 7.22
C ASN A 100 -15.48 -30.19 5.81
N VAL A 101 -14.18 -30.16 5.54
CA VAL A 101 -13.55 -30.56 4.27
C VAL A 101 -12.68 -31.81 4.46
N THR A 102 -12.89 -32.54 5.56
CA THR A 102 -12.13 -33.75 5.85
C THR A 102 -12.41 -34.81 4.79
N VAL A 103 -11.35 -35.26 4.11
CA VAL A 103 -11.39 -36.40 3.20
C VAL A 103 -11.06 -37.66 4.00
N ALA A 104 -11.90 -38.69 3.87
CA ALA A 104 -11.72 -39.96 4.56
C ALA A 104 -10.39 -40.62 4.15
N SER A 105 -9.66 -41.17 5.12
CA SER A 105 -8.30 -41.72 4.94
C SER A 105 -8.25 -43.16 4.45
N GLU A 106 -9.39 -43.85 4.31
CA GLU A 106 -9.44 -45.31 4.17
C GLU A 106 -8.79 -45.84 2.88
N ASP A 107 -8.72 -45.04 1.80
CA ASP A 107 -8.17 -45.43 0.49
C ASP A 107 -7.06 -44.49 -0.05
N ARG A 108 -6.42 -43.72 0.84
CA ARG A 108 -5.38 -42.75 0.46
C ARG A 108 -3.98 -43.38 0.50
N PRO A 109 -3.12 -43.15 -0.51
CA PRO A 109 -1.71 -43.53 -0.39
C PRO A 109 -1.05 -42.77 0.76
N CYS A 110 -0.10 -43.41 1.45
CA CYS A 110 0.60 -42.77 2.55
C CYS A 110 1.37 -41.52 2.07
N PRO A 111 1.37 -40.43 2.88
CA PRO A 111 2.21 -39.27 2.61
C PRO A 111 3.69 -39.62 2.47
N LEU A 112 4.39 -38.84 1.67
CA LEU A 112 5.80 -39.06 1.40
C LEU A 112 6.64 -38.84 2.67
N HIS A 113 7.64 -39.68 2.92
CA HIS A 113 8.50 -39.56 4.11
C HIS A 113 9.32 -38.27 4.05
N LEU A 114 9.61 -37.69 5.22
CA LEU A 114 10.29 -36.39 5.31
C LEU A 114 11.66 -36.40 4.61
N GLY A 115 12.41 -37.50 4.78
CA GLY A 115 13.71 -37.70 4.14
C GLY A 115 13.60 -37.68 2.62
N THR A 116 12.67 -38.45 2.06
CA THR A 116 12.44 -38.51 0.61
C THR A 116 11.95 -37.16 0.08
N ALA A 117 11.04 -36.49 0.78
CA ALA A 117 10.47 -35.20 0.38
C ALA A 117 11.54 -34.10 0.31
N THR A 118 12.51 -34.18 1.22
CA THR A 118 13.68 -33.31 1.26
C THR A 118 14.67 -33.65 0.14
N GLN A 119 15.00 -34.93 -0.07
CA GLN A 119 15.95 -35.37 -1.09
C GLN A 119 15.51 -35.07 -2.53
N ILE A 120 14.21 -35.16 -2.83
CA ILE A 120 13.66 -34.79 -4.14
C ILE A 120 13.48 -33.26 -4.29
N GLY A 121 13.75 -32.48 -3.24
CA GLY A 121 13.56 -31.03 -3.23
C GLY A 121 12.10 -30.59 -3.40
N ALA A 122 11.14 -31.41 -2.96
CA ALA A 122 9.74 -31.02 -2.81
C ALA A 122 9.60 -30.07 -1.60
N ILE A 123 10.33 -30.37 -0.51
CA ILE A 123 10.58 -29.42 0.59
C ILE A 123 11.88 -28.69 0.29
N LYS A 124 11.84 -27.36 0.27
CA LYS A 124 13.02 -26.53 0.02
C LYS A 124 14.03 -26.73 1.14
N THR A 125 15.22 -27.19 0.78
CA THR A 125 16.35 -27.38 1.70
C THR A 125 17.61 -26.87 1.01
N GLU A 126 18.48 -26.21 1.77
CA GLU A 126 19.73 -25.66 1.22
C GLU A 126 20.58 -26.77 0.60
N GLY A 127 21.12 -26.50 -0.60
CA GLY A 127 21.97 -27.43 -1.33
C GLY A 127 21.24 -28.52 -2.13
N ILE A 128 19.92 -28.69 -1.99
CA ILE A 128 19.17 -29.70 -2.74
C ILE A 128 18.40 -29.05 -3.91
N PRO A 129 18.57 -29.52 -5.16
CA PRO A 129 17.82 -29.03 -6.30
C PRO A 129 16.33 -29.43 -6.20
N SER A 130 15.44 -28.54 -6.63
CA SER A 130 14.00 -28.81 -6.57
C SER A 130 13.51 -29.54 -7.82
N LEU A 131 12.94 -30.74 -7.65
CA LEU A 131 12.32 -31.51 -8.73
C LEU A 131 11.25 -30.70 -9.48
N LEU A 132 10.46 -29.90 -8.77
CA LEU A 132 9.40 -29.08 -9.36
C LEU A 132 9.92 -28.04 -10.35
N LYS A 133 11.15 -27.52 -10.14
CA LYS A 133 11.79 -26.59 -11.08
C LYS A 133 12.26 -27.26 -12.38
N VAL A 134 12.44 -28.58 -12.36
CA VAL A 134 12.84 -29.38 -13.53
C VAL A 134 11.61 -29.87 -14.29
N LEU A 135 10.55 -30.26 -13.57
CA LEU A 135 9.32 -30.78 -14.17
C LEU A 135 8.43 -29.68 -14.79
N LEU A 136 8.42 -28.49 -14.19
CA LEU A 136 7.57 -27.39 -14.65
C LEU A 136 8.35 -26.40 -15.51
N PRO A 137 7.74 -25.85 -16.58
CA PRO A 137 8.31 -24.75 -17.34
C PRO A 137 8.75 -23.58 -16.46
N SER A 138 9.80 -22.85 -16.86
CA SER A 138 10.38 -21.76 -16.06
C SER A 138 9.43 -20.58 -15.83
N ASN A 139 8.38 -20.44 -16.65
CA ASN A 139 7.31 -19.45 -16.49
C ASN A 139 6.23 -19.89 -15.48
N CYS A 140 6.19 -21.17 -15.09
CA CYS A 140 5.23 -21.70 -14.14
C CYS A 140 5.68 -21.36 -12.71
N THR A 141 5.04 -20.36 -12.11
CA THR A 141 5.33 -19.90 -10.75
C THR A 141 4.04 -19.73 -9.94
N GLY A 142 4.13 -19.76 -8.61
CA GLY A 142 2.98 -19.55 -7.73
C GLY A 142 2.11 -20.79 -7.54
N LEU A 143 0.80 -20.65 -7.77
CA LEU A 143 -0.22 -21.64 -7.37
C LEU A 143 -0.09 -23.02 -8.03
N PRO A 144 0.20 -23.15 -9.35
CA PRO A 144 0.33 -24.47 -9.96
C PRO A 144 1.49 -25.29 -9.38
N VAL A 145 2.61 -24.62 -9.05
CA VAL A 145 3.77 -25.25 -8.39
C VAL A 145 3.38 -25.73 -6.99
N LEU A 146 2.62 -24.92 -6.25
CA LEU A 146 2.14 -25.28 -4.91
C LEU A 146 1.17 -26.47 -4.97
N TYR A 147 0.26 -26.49 -5.94
CA TYR A 147 -0.67 -27.59 -6.14
C TYR A 147 0.05 -28.90 -6.49
N MET A 148 1.01 -28.86 -7.43
CA MET A 148 1.82 -30.03 -7.77
C MET A 148 2.67 -30.52 -6.59
N ARG A 149 3.23 -29.59 -5.81
CA ARG A 149 3.95 -29.93 -4.58
C ARG A 149 3.04 -30.66 -3.60
N ASP A 150 1.82 -30.17 -3.39
CA ASP A 150 0.88 -30.76 -2.45
C ASP A 150 0.45 -32.16 -2.89
N ILE A 151 0.17 -32.38 -4.17
CA ILE A 151 -0.13 -33.73 -4.71
C ILE A 151 1.02 -34.71 -4.47
N ILE A 152 2.29 -34.29 -4.66
CA ILE A 152 3.45 -35.17 -4.47
C ILE A 152 3.62 -35.55 -3.00
N LEU A 153 3.41 -34.59 -2.09
CA LEU A 153 3.60 -34.80 -0.65
C LEU A 153 2.43 -35.56 -0.03
N ASN A 154 1.23 -35.23 -0.50
CA ASN A 154 -0.05 -35.66 0.03
C ASN A 154 -0.92 -36.23 -1.12
N PRO A 155 -0.56 -37.40 -1.67
CA PRO A 155 -1.26 -37.97 -2.83
C PRO A 155 -2.76 -38.16 -2.55
N PRO A 156 -3.66 -37.83 -3.49
CA PRO A 156 -5.10 -38.00 -3.28
C PRO A 156 -5.49 -39.48 -3.37
N ALA A 157 -6.76 -39.79 -3.08
CA ALA A 157 -7.31 -41.13 -3.24
C ALA A 157 -7.16 -41.64 -4.68
N TYR A 158 -7.14 -42.96 -4.86
CA TYR A 158 -6.92 -43.59 -6.17
C TYR A 158 -7.93 -43.14 -7.23
N GLU A 159 -9.20 -42.98 -6.85
CA GLU A 159 -10.25 -42.50 -7.74
C GLU A 159 -9.94 -41.11 -8.29
N THR A 160 -9.60 -40.16 -7.40
CA THR A 160 -9.20 -38.81 -7.78
C THR A 160 -7.93 -38.79 -8.64
N ALA A 161 -6.93 -39.60 -8.28
CA ALA A 161 -5.69 -39.70 -9.07
C ALA A 161 -5.96 -40.24 -10.48
N SER A 162 -6.85 -41.23 -10.61
CA SER A 162 -7.30 -41.78 -11.89
C SER A 162 -8.05 -40.73 -12.72
N MET A 163 -8.89 -39.90 -12.09
CA MET A 163 -9.57 -38.79 -12.76
C MET A 163 -8.60 -37.73 -13.26
N ILE A 164 -7.63 -37.31 -12.44
CA ILE A 164 -6.56 -36.38 -12.87
C ILE A 164 -5.79 -36.96 -14.07
N GLN A 165 -5.47 -38.26 -14.04
CA GLN A 165 -4.81 -38.92 -15.16
C GLN A 165 -5.70 -38.95 -16.42
N ALA A 166 -7.00 -39.20 -16.27
CA ALA A 166 -7.95 -39.18 -17.37
C ALA A 166 -8.06 -37.77 -17.99
N ILE A 167 -8.10 -36.73 -17.17
CA ILE A 167 -8.07 -35.33 -17.61
C ILE A 167 -6.83 -35.06 -18.46
N CYS A 168 -5.63 -35.43 -17.98
CA CYS A 168 -4.39 -35.23 -18.74
C CYS A 168 -4.39 -35.96 -20.10
N ARG A 169 -4.92 -37.20 -20.14
CA ARG A 169 -5.06 -37.97 -21.40
C ARG A 169 -6.04 -37.34 -22.37
N LEU A 170 -7.14 -36.78 -21.87
CA LEU A 170 -8.10 -36.06 -22.70
C LEU A 170 -7.46 -34.79 -23.25
N MET A 171 -6.86 -33.97 -22.39
CA MET A 171 -6.16 -32.74 -22.79
C MET A 171 -5.08 -32.97 -23.85
N SER A 172 -4.35 -34.09 -23.82
CA SER A 172 -3.34 -34.41 -24.85
C SER A 172 -3.92 -34.76 -26.22
N ASN A 173 -5.21 -35.12 -26.27
CA ASN A 173 -5.90 -35.55 -27.50
C ASN A 173 -6.85 -34.48 -28.06
N VAL A 174 -7.05 -33.36 -27.34
CA VAL A 174 -7.92 -32.27 -27.79
C VAL A 174 -7.31 -31.55 -28.99
N LYS A 175 -8.15 -31.23 -29.99
CA LYS A 175 -7.73 -30.49 -31.19
C LYS A 175 -8.02 -28.99 -31.13
N CYS A 176 -8.87 -28.56 -30.20
CA CYS A 176 -9.17 -27.16 -29.95
C CYS A 176 -8.20 -26.52 -28.94
N SER A 177 -8.13 -25.18 -28.96
CA SER A 177 -7.33 -24.42 -28.00
C SER A 177 -7.93 -24.53 -26.60
N ILE A 178 -7.11 -24.90 -25.63
CA ILE A 178 -7.51 -24.90 -24.22
C ILE A 178 -7.42 -23.46 -23.69
N PRO A 179 -8.47 -22.94 -23.02
CA PRO A 179 -8.44 -21.62 -22.42
C PRO A 179 -7.32 -21.44 -21.40
N GLU A 180 -6.77 -20.21 -21.32
CA GLU A 180 -5.69 -19.89 -20.38
C GLU A 180 -6.25 -19.33 -19.06
N PHE A 181 -6.38 -20.21 -18.07
CA PHE A 181 -6.91 -19.82 -16.77
C PHE A 181 -5.96 -18.91 -15.97
N THR A 182 -6.45 -17.72 -15.65
CA THR A 182 -5.74 -16.84 -14.71
C THR A 182 -5.73 -17.45 -13.30
N CYS A 183 -4.53 -17.80 -12.83
CA CYS A 183 -4.35 -18.42 -11.51
C CYS A 183 -4.42 -17.36 -10.41
N VAL A 184 -5.52 -17.33 -9.64
CA VAL A 184 -5.70 -16.43 -8.50
C VAL A 184 -6.00 -17.22 -7.22
N SER A 185 -5.46 -16.75 -6.08
CA SER A 185 -5.72 -17.38 -4.78
C SER A 185 -7.18 -17.15 -4.37
N SER A 186 -7.92 -18.24 -4.15
CA SER A 186 -9.32 -18.21 -3.71
C SER A 186 -9.49 -17.46 -2.39
N ALA A 187 -8.63 -17.75 -1.40
CA ALA A 187 -8.62 -17.08 -0.10
C ALA A 187 -8.47 -15.55 -0.22
N LYS A 188 -7.60 -15.10 -1.13
CA LYS A 188 -7.39 -13.68 -1.40
C LYS A 188 -8.64 -13.04 -2.01
N LEU A 189 -9.25 -13.69 -3.00
CA LEU A 189 -10.46 -13.19 -3.65
C LEU A 189 -11.62 -13.07 -2.67
N VAL A 190 -11.87 -14.11 -1.86
CA VAL A 190 -12.94 -14.09 -0.87
C VAL A 190 -12.73 -12.94 0.12
N LYS A 191 -11.52 -12.77 0.64
CA LYS A 191 -11.21 -11.66 1.57
C LYS A 191 -11.44 -10.29 0.94
N LEU A 192 -11.02 -10.08 -0.31
CA LEU A 192 -11.23 -8.81 -1.02
C LEU A 192 -12.71 -8.53 -1.27
N LEU A 193 -13.51 -9.56 -1.57
CA LEU A 193 -14.94 -9.43 -1.78
C LEU A 193 -15.69 -9.16 -0.47
N GLU A 194 -15.37 -9.87 0.61
CA GLU A 194 -15.97 -9.66 1.93
C GLU A 194 -15.68 -8.26 2.48
N LEU A 195 -14.45 -7.75 2.29
CA LEU A 195 -14.06 -6.39 2.68
C LEU A 195 -14.55 -5.30 1.72
N ARG A 196 -15.17 -5.66 0.59
CA ARG A 196 -15.56 -4.74 -0.50
C ARG A 196 -14.39 -3.90 -1.03
N GLU A 197 -13.20 -4.49 -1.06
CA GLU A 197 -11.95 -3.87 -1.54
C GLU A 197 -11.53 -4.37 -2.93
N ALA A 198 -12.34 -5.22 -3.57
CA ALA A 198 -12.08 -5.69 -4.93
C ALA A 198 -12.19 -4.54 -5.95
N ASN A 199 -11.13 -4.37 -6.76
CA ASN A 199 -11.08 -3.35 -7.80
C ASN A 199 -11.54 -3.91 -9.17
N HIS A 200 -11.68 -3.02 -10.16
CA HIS A 200 -12.08 -3.42 -11.52
C HIS A 200 -11.18 -4.51 -12.13
N ILE A 201 -9.86 -4.47 -11.86
CA ILE A 201 -8.90 -5.47 -12.37
C ILE A 201 -9.21 -6.86 -11.81
N GLU A 202 -9.48 -6.97 -10.51
CA GLU A 202 -9.84 -8.24 -9.89
C GLU A 202 -11.19 -8.75 -10.42
N PHE A 203 -12.17 -7.88 -10.63
CA PHE A 203 -13.43 -8.26 -11.29
C PHE A 203 -13.25 -8.72 -12.74
N CYS A 204 -12.37 -8.07 -13.52
CA CYS A 204 -12.03 -8.50 -14.87
C CYS A 204 -11.38 -9.89 -14.87
N LYS A 205 -10.47 -10.17 -13.92
CA LYS A 205 -9.85 -11.50 -13.78
C LYS A 205 -10.89 -12.57 -13.43
N ILE A 206 -11.76 -12.28 -12.45
CA ILE A 206 -12.85 -13.20 -12.07
C ILE A 206 -13.69 -13.51 -13.30
N ARG A 207 -14.12 -12.47 -14.03
CA ARG A 207 -14.92 -12.64 -15.23
C ARG A 207 -14.21 -13.44 -16.32
N SER A 208 -12.92 -13.21 -16.58
CA SER A 208 -12.14 -13.98 -17.56
C SER A 208 -12.21 -15.49 -17.26
N VAL A 209 -11.98 -15.86 -16.00
CA VAL A 209 -12.05 -17.26 -15.56
C VAL A 209 -13.46 -17.84 -15.75
N LEU A 210 -14.50 -17.07 -15.42
CA LEU A 210 -15.89 -17.49 -15.62
C LEU A 210 -16.22 -17.67 -17.10
N ASP A 211 -15.81 -16.73 -17.95
CA ASP A 211 -16.05 -16.77 -19.40
C ASP A 211 -15.30 -17.94 -20.06
N GLU A 212 -14.11 -18.28 -19.58
CA GLU A 212 -13.34 -19.45 -20.00
C GLU A 212 -13.99 -20.77 -19.57
N ILE A 213 -14.56 -20.85 -18.36
CA ILE A 213 -15.36 -22.00 -17.90
C ILE A 213 -16.60 -22.17 -18.80
N LEU A 214 -17.31 -21.07 -19.08
CA LEU A 214 -18.48 -21.08 -19.97
C LEU A 214 -18.09 -21.48 -21.41
N HIS A 215 -16.90 -21.07 -21.87
CA HIS A 215 -16.36 -21.51 -23.15
C HIS A 215 -16.08 -23.02 -23.17
N MET A 216 -15.44 -23.56 -22.13
CA MET A 216 -15.22 -25.01 -22.00
C MET A 216 -16.56 -25.78 -21.97
N HIS A 217 -17.58 -25.24 -21.32
CA HIS A 217 -18.90 -25.87 -21.28
C HIS A 217 -19.56 -25.93 -22.68
N LYS A 218 -19.38 -24.91 -23.52
CA LYS A 218 -19.97 -24.84 -24.87
C LYS A 218 -19.37 -25.86 -25.84
N ILE A 219 -18.08 -26.17 -25.72
CA ILE A 219 -17.39 -27.12 -26.60
C ILE A 219 -17.51 -28.53 -26.03
N SER A 220 -18.05 -29.48 -26.81
CA SER A 220 -18.29 -30.86 -26.36
C SER A 220 -17.02 -31.58 -25.87
N GLU A 221 -15.89 -31.42 -26.58
CA GLU A 221 -14.60 -32.01 -26.18
C GLU A 221 -14.09 -31.47 -24.84
N LEU A 222 -14.26 -30.16 -24.58
CA LEU A 222 -13.82 -29.50 -23.35
C LEU A 222 -14.81 -29.69 -22.19
N ARG A 223 -16.09 -29.91 -22.49
CA ARG A 223 -17.14 -30.17 -21.49
C ARG A 223 -16.83 -31.42 -20.67
N GLU A 224 -16.35 -32.48 -21.31
CA GLU A 224 -15.99 -33.72 -20.61
C GLU A 224 -14.77 -33.52 -19.70
N ILE A 225 -13.81 -32.69 -20.12
CA ILE A 225 -12.68 -32.28 -19.26
C ILE A 225 -13.17 -31.46 -18.07
N LEU A 226 -14.07 -30.50 -18.30
CA LEU A 226 -14.63 -29.65 -17.25
C LEU A 226 -15.40 -30.47 -16.19
N LYS A 227 -16.18 -31.47 -16.62
CA LYS A 227 -16.88 -32.38 -15.69
C LYS A 227 -15.91 -33.13 -14.79
N LEU A 228 -14.85 -33.69 -15.36
CA LEU A 228 -13.85 -34.43 -14.59
C LEU A 228 -13.05 -33.53 -13.63
N LEU A 229 -12.88 -32.24 -13.95
CA LEU A 229 -12.21 -31.27 -13.09
C LEU A 229 -13.01 -30.91 -11.82
N MET A 230 -14.31 -31.19 -11.77
CA MET A 230 -15.15 -30.87 -10.61
C MET A 230 -14.68 -31.59 -9.34
N ASP A 231 -14.35 -32.88 -9.42
CA ASP A 231 -13.99 -33.67 -8.24
C ASP A 231 -12.65 -33.26 -7.62
N PRO A 232 -11.55 -33.09 -8.39
CA PRO A 232 -10.31 -32.51 -7.86
C PRO A 232 -10.50 -31.10 -7.30
N THR A 233 -11.37 -30.29 -7.91
CA THR A 233 -11.66 -28.92 -7.44
C THR A 233 -12.44 -28.94 -6.13
N TRP A 234 -13.40 -29.84 -5.98
CA TRP A 234 -14.11 -30.05 -4.71
C TRP A 234 -13.15 -30.45 -3.61
N ILE A 235 -12.23 -31.38 -3.85
CA ILE A 235 -11.25 -31.81 -2.84
C ILE A 235 -10.33 -30.65 -2.43
N ALA A 236 -9.91 -29.83 -3.39
CA ALA A 236 -9.03 -28.69 -3.10
C ALA A 236 -9.75 -27.52 -2.38
N THR A 237 -11.03 -27.31 -2.65
CA THR A 237 -11.79 -26.14 -2.13
C THR A 237 -12.73 -26.48 -0.97
N GLY A 238 -13.13 -27.74 -0.84
CA GLY A 238 -14.15 -28.21 0.09
C GLY A 238 -15.58 -27.85 -0.29
N LEU A 239 -15.81 -27.36 -1.51
CA LEU A 239 -17.12 -26.96 -2.02
C LEU A 239 -17.68 -28.03 -2.95
N LYS A 240 -18.73 -28.73 -2.50
CA LYS A 240 -19.47 -29.64 -3.36
C LYS A 240 -20.61 -28.89 -4.04
N ILE A 241 -20.49 -28.71 -5.36
CA ILE A 241 -21.49 -28.02 -6.18
C ILE A 241 -21.80 -28.94 -7.37
N ASP A 242 -23.09 -29.06 -7.70
CA ASP A 242 -23.53 -29.81 -8.87
C ASP A 242 -23.09 -29.09 -10.15
N PHE A 243 -22.72 -29.85 -11.18
CA PHE A 243 -22.17 -29.31 -12.43
C PHE A 243 -23.08 -28.26 -13.09
N GLU A 244 -24.38 -28.53 -13.18
CA GLU A 244 -25.34 -27.60 -13.82
C GLU A 244 -25.52 -26.32 -12.98
N ASN A 245 -25.59 -26.45 -11.65
CA ASN A 245 -25.66 -25.30 -10.75
C ASN A 245 -24.39 -24.45 -10.86
N PHE A 246 -23.21 -25.09 -10.92
CA PHE A 246 -21.93 -24.40 -11.09
C PHE A 246 -21.89 -23.58 -12.39
N VAL A 247 -22.33 -24.15 -13.51
CA VAL A 247 -22.37 -23.44 -14.81
C VAL A 247 -23.35 -22.27 -14.76
N SER A 248 -24.56 -22.48 -14.19
CA SER A 248 -25.56 -21.43 -14.00
C SER A 248 -25.02 -20.27 -13.15
N ASP A 249 -24.34 -20.57 -12.04
CA ASP A 249 -23.76 -19.55 -11.16
C ASP A 249 -22.64 -18.79 -11.86
N CYS A 250 -21.84 -19.47 -12.69
CA CYS A 250 -20.81 -18.82 -13.50
C CYS A 250 -21.41 -17.85 -14.53
N GLU A 251 -22.51 -18.24 -15.19
CA GLU A 251 -23.23 -17.39 -16.14
C GLU A 251 -23.82 -16.17 -15.45
N TRP A 252 -24.50 -16.36 -14.32
CA TRP A 252 -25.05 -15.27 -13.53
C TRP A 252 -23.97 -14.29 -13.07
N ALA A 253 -22.88 -14.79 -12.51
CA ALA A 253 -21.78 -13.96 -12.02
C ALA A 253 -21.06 -13.22 -13.16
N SER A 254 -20.81 -13.87 -14.30
CA SER A 254 -20.19 -13.22 -15.46
C SER A 254 -21.07 -12.10 -16.01
N CYS A 255 -22.38 -12.36 -16.20
CA CYS A 255 -23.35 -11.35 -16.62
C CYS A 255 -23.37 -10.17 -15.65
N ARG A 256 -23.46 -10.44 -14.34
CA ARG A 256 -23.54 -9.39 -13.33
C ARG A 256 -22.30 -8.51 -13.28
N ILE A 257 -21.10 -9.12 -13.39
CA ILE A 257 -19.85 -8.38 -13.48
C ILE A 257 -19.83 -7.56 -14.77
N GLY A 258 -20.25 -8.16 -15.89
CA GLY A 258 -20.26 -7.51 -17.19
C GLY A 258 -21.24 -6.35 -17.35
N GLU A 259 -22.33 -6.32 -16.58
CA GLU A 259 -23.21 -5.15 -16.47
C GLU A 259 -22.54 -3.97 -15.77
N MET A 260 -21.51 -4.21 -14.95
CA MET A 260 -20.85 -3.21 -14.12
C MET A 260 -19.55 -2.71 -14.75
N ILE A 261 -18.69 -3.62 -15.22
CA ILE A 261 -17.37 -3.28 -15.77
C ILE A 261 -17.48 -2.87 -17.25
N TYR A 262 -16.64 -1.93 -17.64
CA TYR A 262 -16.46 -1.59 -19.05
C TYR A 262 -15.62 -2.66 -19.75
N LEU A 263 -15.96 -2.96 -21.01
CA LEU A 263 -15.21 -3.88 -21.86
C LEU A 263 -14.62 -3.12 -23.04
N ASP A 264 -13.39 -3.45 -23.41
CA ASP A 264 -12.70 -2.86 -24.55
C ASP A 264 -13.55 -2.97 -25.83
N GLY A 265 -13.94 -1.82 -26.38
CA GLY A 265 -14.73 -1.71 -27.62
C GLY A 265 -16.02 -0.88 -27.51
N GLU A 266 -16.47 -0.52 -26.31
CA GLU A 266 -17.63 0.36 -26.13
C GLU A 266 -17.23 1.85 -26.38
N SER A 267 -17.77 2.50 -27.40
CA SER A 267 -17.38 3.87 -27.82
C SER A 267 -17.68 5.00 -26.83
N ASP A 268 -18.33 4.68 -25.71
CA ASP A 268 -19.09 5.64 -24.91
C ASP A 268 -18.26 6.31 -23.80
N GLN A 269 -16.95 6.03 -23.76
CA GLN A 269 -16.03 6.50 -22.71
C GLN A 269 -14.84 7.28 -23.25
N LYS A 270 -15.03 8.10 -24.30
CA LYS A 270 -13.96 8.96 -24.82
C LYS A 270 -13.54 9.99 -23.79
N ILE A 271 -12.22 10.14 -23.61
CA ILE A 271 -11.61 11.18 -22.78
C ILE A 271 -12.04 12.56 -23.29
N SER A 272 -12.26 13.50 -22.37
CA SER A 272 -12.61 14.87 -22.72
C SER A 272 -11.49 15.50 -23.56
N SER A 273 -11.84 16.26 -24.58
CA SER A 273 -10.85 16.95 -25.41
C SER A 273 -11.35 18.33 -25.80
N PHE A 274 -10.47 19.31 -25.68
CA PHE A 274 -10.71 20.70 -26.07
C PHE A 274 -9.51 21.18 -26.89
N SER A 275 -9.71 21.95 -27.95
CA SER A 275 -8.64 22.35 -28.87
C SER A 275 -7.54 23.23 -28.25
N ILE A 276 -7.83 23.87 -27.11
CA ILE A 276 -6.98 24.86 -26.45
C ILE A 276 -6.14 24.23 -25.34
N ILE A 277 -6.58 23.11 -24.78
CA ILE A 277 -5.91 22.40 -23.69
C ILE A 277 -5.30 21.11 -24.27
N PRO A 278 -4.03 20.78 -23.98
CA PRO A 278 -3.43 19.53 -24.42
C PRO A 278 -4.25 18.31 -24.01
N SER A 279 -4.37 17.32 -24.90
CA SER A 279 -5.07 16.06 -24.62
C SER A 279 -4.52 15.34 -23.39
N ASP A 280 -3.21 15.42 -23.19
CA ASP A 280 -2.46 14.74 -22.14
C ASP A 280 -2.97 15.14 -20.74
N PHE A 281 -3.40 16.40 -20.58
CA PHE A 281 -3.99 16.88 -19.32
C PHE A 281 -5.26 16.10 -18.94
N PHE A 282 -6.15 15.87 -19.91
CA PHE A 282 -7.37 15.10 -19.66
C PHE A 282 -7.07 13.61 -19.54
N GLU A 283 -6.06 13.11 -20.25
CA GLU A 283 -5.62 11.72 -20.11
C GLU A 283 -5.08 11.44 -18.70
N ASP A 284 -4.22 12.31 -18.16
CA ASP A 284 -3.67 12.16 -16.81
C ASP A 284 -4.76 12.14 -15.73
N ILE A 285 -5.79 12.97 -15.89
CA ILE A 285 -6.88 13.10 -14.91
C ILE A 285 -7.92 11.98 -15.08
N GLU A 286 -8.34 11.71 -16.32
CA GLU A 286 -9.49 10.86 -16.59
C GLU A 286 -9.13 9.38 -16.74
N SER A 287 -7.93 9.02 -17.22
CA SER A 287 -7.53 7.61 -17.43
C SER A 287 -7.55 6.76 -16.15
N SER A 288 -7.42 7.41 -14.99
CA SER A 288 -7.42 6.75 -13.69
C SER A 288 -8.78 6.20 -13.26
N TRP A 289 -9.88 6.56 -13.92
CA TRP A 289 -11.23 6.11 -13.54
C TRP A 289 -12.15 5.87 -14.75
N LYS A 290 -11.99 6.65 -15.82
CA LYS A 290 -12.68 6.47 -17.10
C LYS A 290 -12.20 5.16 -17.74
N GLY A 291 -13.10 4.38 -18.30
CA GLY A 291 -12.82 3.05 -18.87
C GLY A 291 -12.91 1.89 -17.89
N ARG A 292 -13.27 2.10 -16.62
CA ARG A 292 -13.31 1.03 -15.59
C ARG A 292 -14.70 0.48 -15.32
N VAL A 293 -15.68 1.39 -15.18
CA VAL A 293 -17.08 1.08 -14.88
C VAL A 293 -17.93 1.63 -16.01
N ARG A 294 -19.02 0.96 -16.36
CA ARG A 294 -19.93 1.44 -17.41
C ARG A 294 -20.52 2.79 -17.05
N LYS A 295 -20.64 3.67 -18.05
CA LYS A 295 -21.12 5.05 -17.89
C LYS A 295 -22.49 5.13 -17.22
N ILE A 296 -23.40 4.18 -17.51
CA ILE A 296 -24.75 4.11 -16.93
C ILE A 296 -24.78 4.17 -15.39
N HIS A 297 -23.72 3.74 -14.71
CA HIS A 297 -23.64 3.74 -13.25
C HIS A 297 -23.01 5.01 -12.67
N LEU A 298 -22.46 5.88 -13.53
CA LEU A 298 -21.68 7.06 -13.16
C LEU A 298 -22.09 8.31 -13.97
N GLU A 299 -23.28 8.33 -14.59
CA GLU A 299 -23.69 9.40 -15.51
C GLU A 299 -23.54 10.78 -14.90
N GLU A 300 -24.01 10.96 -13.66
CA GLU A 300 -23.92 12.21 -12.89
C GLU A 300 -22.46 12.68 -12.77
N VAL A 301 -21.54 11.78 -12.43
CA VAL A 301 -20.11 12.11 -12.26
C VAL A 301 -19.47 12.48 -13.59
N TYR A 302 -19.81 11.77 -14.67
CA TYR A 302 -19.33 12.10 -16.01
C TYR A 302 -19.80 13.49 -16.45
N GLU A 303 -21.06 13.83 -16.18
CA GLU A 303 -21.61 15.16 -16.50
C GLU A 303 -20.94 16.27 -15.69
N GLU A 304 -20.69 16.05 -14.40
CA GLU A 304 -19.97 17.01 -13.55
C GLU A 304 -18.55 17.26 -14.04
N VAL A 305 -17.79 16.20 -14.38
CA VAL A 305 -16.43 16.32 -14.92
C VAL A 305 -16.45 17.06 -16.26
N GLN A 306 -17.39 16.74 -17.14
CA GLN A 306 -17.51 17.41 -18.44
C GLN A 306 -17.85 18.89 -18.28
N LYS A 307 -18.73 19.24 -17.33
CA LYS A 307 -19.06 20.63 -17.00
C LYS A 307 -17.87 21.38 -16.44
N ALA A 308 -17.10 20.76 -15.54
CA ALA A 308 -15.88 21.34 -14.98
C ALA A 308 -14.80 21.55 -16.06
N ALA A 309 -14.61 20.57 -16.95
CA ALA A 309 -13.70 20.67 -18.08
C ALA A 309 -14.09 21.80 -19.05
N GLY A 310 -15.39 21.97 -19.30
CA GLY A 310 -15.93 23.10 -20.07
C GLY A 310 -15.66 24.45 -19.40
N ALA A 311 -15.87 24.56 -18.09
CA ALA A 311 -15.57 25.77 -17.33
C ALA A 311 -14.07 26.12 -17.35
N LEU A 312 -13.19 25.11 -17.23
CA LEU A 312 -11.74 25.29 -17.34
C LEU A 312 -11.35 25.76 -18.74
N SER A 313 -11.90 25.14 -19.79
CA SER A 313 -11.65 25.53 -21.17
C SER A 313 -12.04 26.99 -21.44
N LEU A 314 -13.20 27.42 -20.93
CA LEU A 314 -13.64 28.82 -21.03
C LEU A 314 -12.67 29.76 -20.31
N ALA A 315 -12.27 29.45 -19.07
CA ALA A 315 -11.33 30.27 -18.32
C ALA A 315 -9.96 30.39 -19.03
N VAL A 316 -9.43 29.28 -19.55
CA VAL A 316 -8.18 29.29 -20.34
C VAL A 316 -8.32 30.12 -21.61
N THR A 317 -9.48 30.04 -22.27
CA THR A 317 -9.78 30.78 -23.50
C THR A 317 -9.88 32.29 -23.26
N GLU A 318 -10.57 32.71 -22.21
CA GLU A 318 -10.78 34.12 -21.90
C GLU A 318 -9.48 34.77 -21.37
N ASP A 319 -8.78 34.09 -20.46
CA ASP A 319 -7.69 34.71 -19.71
C ASP A 319 -6.32 34.50 -20.36
N PHE A 320 -6.03 33.30 -20.88
CA PHE A 320 -4.69 32.94 -21.35
C PHE A 320 -4.51 33.08 -22.87
N LEU A 321 -5.55 32.82 -23.66
CA LEU A 321 -5.47 32.92 -25.13
C LEU A 321 -5.09 34.32 -25.64
N PRO A 322 -5.57 35.44 -25.04
CA PRO A 322 -5.10 36.78 -25.39
C PRO A 322 -3.64 37.04 -25.04
N ILE A 323 -3.12 36.39 -23.98
CA ILE A 323 -1.71 36.47 -23.58
C ILE A 323 -0.86 35.71 -24.60
N ILE A 324 -1.24 34.47 -24.93
CA ILE A 324 -0.58 33.64 -25.94
C ILE A 324 -0.59 34.32 -27.31
N SER A 325 -1.70 34.97 -27.68
CA SER A 325 -1.81 35.70 -28.95
C SER A 325 -0.88 36.92 -29.00
N ARG A 326 -0.75 37.67 -27.89
CA ARG A 326 0.23 38.76 -27.77
C ARG A 326 1.67 38.28 -27.85
N ILE A 327 1.96 37.13 -27.24
CA ILE A 327 3.27 36.46 -27.32
C ILE A 327 3.58 36.09 -28.77
N LYS A 328 2.68 35.38 -29.44
CA LYS A 328 2.84 34.97 -30.84
C LYS A 328 2.99 36.17 -31.78
N ALA A 329 2.25 37.26 -31.54
CA ALA A 329 2.39 38.50 -32.30
C ALA A 329 3.75 39.19 -32.08
N SER A 330 4.33 39.09 -30.88
CA SER A 330 5.67 39.62 -30.58
C SER A 330 6.81 38.74 -31.13
N ILE A 331 6.52 37.49 -31.51
CA ILE A 331 7.49 36.51 -32.04
C ILE A 331 7.64 36.59 -33.59
N ALA A 332 6.75 37.29 -34.29
CA ALA A 332 6.83 37.45 -35.74
C ALA A 332 7.85 38.56 -36.15
N PRO A 333 8.52 38.41 -37.31
CA PRO A 333 9.93 38.07 -37.45
C PRO A 333 10.86 39.31 -37.41
N LEU A 334 11.47 39.57 -36.26
CA LEU A 334 12.76 40.28 -36.22
C LEU A 334 13.66 39.56 -35.22
N GLY A 335 14.45 38.62 -35.75
CA GLY A 335 15.57 38.05 -35.03
C GLY A 335 16.56 39.16 -34.66
N GLY A 336 16.49 39.62 -33.41
CA GLY A 336 17.52 40.44 -32.80
C GLY A 336 18.80 39.62 -32.56
N PRO A 337 20.00 40.24 -32.60
CA PRO A 337 21.29 39.54 -32.70
C PRO A 337 21.82 38.95 -31.38
N LYS A 338 20.97 38.58 -30.43
CA LYS A 338 21.35 37.83 -29.23
C LYS A 338 20.20 36.92 -28.83
N GLY A 339 20.49 35.65 -28.55
CA GLY A 339 19.53 34.65 -28.07
C GLY A 339 19.00 34.98 -26.68
N GLU A 340 18.23 36.05 -26.58
CA GLU A 340 17.63 36.54 -25.34
C GLU A 340 16.31 35.80 -25.10
N ILE A 341 16.11 35.39 -23.84
CA ILE A 341 14.92 34.67 -23.39
C ILE A 341 13.72 35.62 -23.54
N LEU A 342 12.86 35.36 -24.52
CA LEU A 342 11.70 36.22 -24.82
C LEU A 342 10.50 35.99 -23.88
N TYR A 343 10.40 34.79 -23.29
CA TYR A 343 9.26 34.39 -22.46
C TYR A 343 9.69 33.47 -21.30
N VAL A 344 9.29 33.82 -20.08
CA VAL A 344 9.61 33.07 -18.86
C VAL A 344 8.34 32.69 -18.10
N LEU A 345 8.21 31.41 -17.77
CA LEU A 345 7.21 30.90 -16.83
C LEU A 345 7.94 30.38 -15.59
N VAL A 346 7.64 30.97 -14.44
CA VAL A 346 8.20 30.52 -13.16
C VAL A 346 7.07 30.12 -12.23
N ASP A 347 7.12 28.89 -11.74
CA ASP A 347 6.17 28.40 -10.75
C ASP A 347 6.86 28.14 -9.41
N GLU A 348 6.31 28.73 -8.34
CA GLU A 348 6.74 28.62 -6.94
C GLU A 348 8.27 28.66 -6.74
N ILE A 349 8.93 29.74 -7.16
CA ILE A 349 10.38 29.87 -7.01
C ILE A 349 10.82 29.81 -5.53
N CYS A 350 11.96 29.18 -5.29
CA CYS A 350 12.56 29.03 -3.95
C CYS A 350 11.74 28.18 -2.95
N ARG A 351 10.87 27.27 -3.44
CA ARG A 351 10.18 26.26 -2.61
C ARG A 351 11.22 25.28 -2.01
N GLY A 352 11.58 25.47 -0.74
CA GLY A 352 12.51 24.59 -0.01
C GLY A 352 13.66 25.29 0.71
N THR A 353 13.75 26.63 0.67
CA THR A 353 14.66 27.41 1.52
C THR A 353 13.88 28.17 2.60
N GLU A 354 14.61 28.78 3.54
CA GLU A 354 14.06 29.74 4.48
C GLU A 354 13.23 30.82 3.76
N THR A 355 11.99 31.02 4.20
CA THR A 355 11.00 31.88 3.53
C THR A 355 11.47 33.31 3.33
N ALA A 356 12.12 33.91 4.34
CA ALA A 356 12.64 35.27 4.25
C ALA A 356 13.73 35.40 3.16
N LYS A 357 14.71 34.49 3.16
CA LYS A 357 15.78 34.48 2.13
C LYS A 357 15.23 34.14 0.75
N GLY A 358 14.31 33.18 0.67
CA GLY A 358 13.64 32.81 -0.57
C GLY A 358 12.88 33.98 -1.17
N THR A 359 12.20 34.79 -0.35
CA THR A 359 11.49 36.00 -0.79
C THR A 359 12.44 37.04 -1.38
N CYS A 360 13.59 37.30 -0.74
CA CYS A 360 14.59 38.25 -1.27
C CYS A 360 15.20 37.78 -2.60
N ILE A 361 15.50 36.48 -2.72
CA ILE A 361 16.04 35.90 -3.95
C ILE A 361 14.99 35.95 -5.07
N ALA A 362 13.75 35.57 -4.77
CA ALA A 362 12.63 35.66 -5.71
C ALA A 362 12.43 37.10 -6.21
N GLY A 363 12.42 38.08 -5.30
CA GLY A 363 12.32 39.50 -5.63
C GLY A 363 13.47 39.99 -6.53
N SER A 364 14.71 39.60 -6.23
CA SER A 364 15.87 39.94 -7.06
C SER A 364 15.79 39.35 -8.47
N ILE A 365 15.26 38.12 -8.61
CA ILE A 365 15.07 37.47 -9.91
C ILE A 365 13.98 38.19 -10.71
N VAL A 366 12.83 38.48 -10.10
CA VAL A 366 11.74 39.24 -10.75
C VAL A 366 12.22 40.61 -11.23
N GLU A 367 12.98 41.33 -10.39
CA GLU A 367 13.54 42.64 -10.77
C GLU A 367 14.54 42.53 -11.93
N THR A 368 15.34 41.46 -11.97
CA THR A 368 16.28 41.20 -13.06
C THR A 368 15.53 40.90 -14.36
N LEU A 369 14.45 40.12 -14.30
CA LEU A 369 13.61 39.80 -15.45
C LEU A 369 12.90 41.05 -16.01
N ASP A 370 12.40 41.93 -15.14
CA ASP A 370 11.81 43.22 -15.54
C ASP A 370 12.86 44.15 -16.19
N LYS A 371 14.09 44.21 -15.65
CA LYS A 371 15.21 44.98 -16.23
C LYS A 371 15.64 44.48 -17.60
N ILE A 372 15.62 43.17 -17.82
CA ILE A 372 15.90 42.57 -19.14
C ILE A 372 14.77 42.87 -20.14
N GLY A 373 13.57 43.19 -19.66
CA GLY A 373 12.38 43.39 -20.51
C GLY A 373 11.79 42.08 -21.02
N CYS A 374 12.04 40.98 -20.30
CA CYS A 374 11.48 39.67 -20.63
C CYS A 374 9.98 39.66 -20.32
N LEU A 375 9.18 39.12 -21.24
CA LEU A 375 7.78 38.82 -20.93
C LEU A 375 7.72 37.57 -20.05
N GLY A 376 6.90 37.55 -19.00
CA GLY A 376 6.79 36.33 -18.20
C GLY A 376 5.65 36.32 -17.20
N ILE A 377 5.34 35.13 -16.72
CA ILE A 377 4.37 34.89 -15.65
C ILE A 377 5.12 34.22 -14.50
N VAL A 378 4.97 34.78 -13.30
CA VAL A 378 5.57 34.26 -12.07
C VAL A 378 4.45 33.98 -11.08
N SER A 379 4.22 32.71 -10.74
CA SER A 379 3.36 32.30 -9.63
C SER A 379 4.19 32.15 -8.35
N THR A 380 3.66 32.65 -7.23
CA THR A 380 4.36 32.64 -5.94
C THR A 380 3.38 32.58 -4.78
N HIS A 381 3.75 31.87 -3.71
CA HIS A 381 3.09 31.88 -2.40
C HIS A 381 3.77 32.83 -1.40
N LEU A 382 4.85 33.49 -1.81
CA LEU A 382 5.66 34.37 -0.94
C LEU A 382 5.04 35.77 -0.88
N HIS A 383 4.06 35.97 0.00
CA HIS A 383 3.39 37.27 0.17
C HIS A 383 4.36 38.42 0.50
N GLY A 384 5.47 38.13 1.20
CA GLY A 384 6.49 39.12 1.54
C GLY A 384 7.16 39.78 0.33
N ILE A 385 7.02 39.21 -0.88
CA ILE A 385 7.59 39.81 -2.10
C ILE A 385 6.95 41.17 -2.40
N PHE A 386 5.69 41.37 -1.99
CA PHE A 386 4.95 42.62 -2.18
C PHE A 386 5.38 43.71 -1.20
N ASP A 387 6.01 43.34 -0.08
CA ASP A 387 6.48 44.28 0.94
C ASP A 387 7.96 44.67 0.72
N LEU A 388 8.63 44.06 -0.28
CA LEU A 388 9.98 44.43 -0.70
C LEU A 388 9.98 45.69 -1.58
N HIS A 389 11.01 46.52 -1.42
CA HIS A 389 11.23 47.72 -2.24
C HIS A 389 11.88 47.34 -3.58
N LEU A 390 11.12 46.69 -4.47
CA LEU A 390 11.62 46.27 -5.79
C LEU A 390 11.49 47.39 -6.83
N SER A 391 12.53 47.59 -7.65
CA SER A 391 12.54 48.61 -8.71
C SER A 391 11.90 48.06 -10.00
N ILE A 392 10.59 47.84 -9.97
CA ILE A 392 9.84 47.20 -11.06
C ILE A 392 8.96 48.23 -11.77
N LYS A 393 8.99 48.27 -13.11
CA LYS A 393 8.24 49.26 -13.92
C LYS A 393 7.09 48.65 -14.74
N ASN A 394 7.23 47.40 -15.21
CA ASN A 394 6.30 46.80 -16.17
C ASN A 394 5.60 45.54 -15.63
N THR A 395 5.29 45.48 -14.34
CA THR A 395 4.63 44.32 -13.72
C THR A 395 3.19 44.62 -13.34
N ALA A 396 2.30 43.68 -13.67
CA ALA A 396 0.92 43.68 -13.22
C ALA A 396 0.70 42.55 -12.21
N TYR A 397 0.01 42.85 -11.12
CA TYR A 397 -0.34 41.85 -10.11
C TYR A 397 -1.69 41.23 -10.44
N LYS A 398 -1.70 39.90 -10.47
CA LYS A 398 -2.89 39.09 -10.73
C LYS A 398 -3.09 38.09 -9.59
N SER A 399 -4.35 37.80 -9.29
CA SER A 399 -4.75 36.77 -8.34
C SER A 399 -5.87 35.92 -8.90
N MET A 400 -5.97 34.66 -8.47
CA MET A 400 -7.14 33.83 -8.78
C MET A 400 -8.33 34.30 -7.96
N ALA A 401 -9.46 34.54 -8.63
CA ALA A 401 -10.69 34.96 -7.97
C ALA A 401 -11.31 33.83 -7.15
N THR A 402 -11.99 34.24 -6.08
CA THR A 402 -12.67 33.36 -5.14
C THR A 402 -14.05 33.90 -4.83
N GLU A 403 -15.03 33.03 -4.74
CA GLU A 403 -16.40 33.35 -4.34
C GLU A 403 -16.72 32.74 -2.98
N TYR A 404 -17.41 33.49 -2.13
CA TYR A 404 -17.84 33.01 -0.83
C TYR A 404 -19.30 32.56 -0.92
N ILE A 405 -19.52 31.24 -0.90
CA ILE A 405 -20.84 30.62 -1.02
C ILE A 405 -21.06 29.72 0.20
N ASP A 406 -22.14 29.92 0.94
CA ASP A 406 -22.53 29.10 2.10
C ASP A 406 -21.45 28.89 3.17
N GLY A 407 -20.67 29.94 3.46
CA GLY A 407 -19.60 29.85 4.46
C GLY A 407 -18.33 29.16 3.95
N GLN A 408 -18.24 28.89 2.64
CA GLN A 408 -17.07 28.29 2.01
C GLN A 408 -16.55 29.14 0.85
N THR A 409 -15.25 29.36 0.86
CA THR A 409 -14.52 30.05 -0.19
C THR A 409 -14.20 29.06 -1.31
N LYS A 410 -14.81 29.25 -2.48
CA LYS A 410 -14.62 28.43 -3.68
C LYS A 410 -13.79 29.19 -4.72
N PRO A 411 -12.73 28.59 -5.28
CA PRO A 411 -11.98 29.21 -6.37
C PRO A 411 -12.85 29.24 -7.64
N THR A 412 -12.87 30.38 -8.33
CA THR A 412 -13.60 30.53 -9.59
C THR A 412 -12.75 30.25 -10.82
N TRP A 413 -11.43 30.07 -10.62
CA TRP A 413 -10.42 29.84 -11.67
C TRP A 413 -10.28 30.96 -12.68
N LYS A 414 -10.82 32.16 -12.38
CA LYS A 414 -10.69 33.37 -13.19
C LYS A 414 -9.55 34.24 -12.67
N LEU A 415 -8.74 34.77 -13.59
CA LEU A 415 -7.61 35.63 -13.25
C LEU A 415 -8.05 37.10 -13.14
N VAL A 416 -8.02 37.66 -11.93
CA VAL A 416 -8.42 39.05 -11.67
C VAL A 416 -7.23 39.94 -11.30
N ASP A 417 -7.36 41.25 -11.51
CA ASP A 417 -6.38 42.24 -11.06
C ASP A 417 -6.35 42.31 -9.52
N GLY A 418 -5.16 42.23 -8.94
CA GLY A 418 -5.00 42.33 -7.50
C GLY A 418 -3.90 41.46 -6.92
N ILE A 419 -3.76 41.56 -5.59
CA ILE A 419 -2.83 40.77 -4.78
C ILE A 419 -3.67 39.98 -3.77
N CYS A 420 -3.48 38.67 -3.71
CA CYS A 420 -4.03 37.86 -2.64
C CYS A 420 -3.05 37.84 -1.46
N LYS A 421 -3.42 38.49 -0.34
CA LYS A 421 -2.65 38.45 0.93
C LYS A 421 -3.24 37.46 1.94
N GLU A 422 -4.39 36.86 1.65
CA GLU A 422 -5.05 35.91 2.54
C GLU A 422 -4.79 34.48 2.05
N SER A 423 -4.20 33.66 2.91
CA SER A 423 -3.99 32.24 2.63
C SER A 423 -5.22 31.44 3.04
N LEU A 424 -5.80 30.69 2.10
CA LEU A 424 -6.90 29.77 2.34
C LEU A 424 -6.46 28.50 3.10
N ALA A 425 -5.21 28.41 3.55
CA ALA A 425 -4.62 27.19 4.12
C ALA A 425 -5.42 26.62 5.30
N PHE A 426 -5.95 27.45 6.21
CA PHE A 426 -6.76 26.97 7.34
C PHE A 426 -8.13 26.45 6.91
N GLU A 427 -8.75 27.07 5.91
CA GLU A 427 -10.03 26.62 5.37
C GLU A 427 -9.88 25.33 4.57
N THR A 428 -8.81 25.21 3.79
CA THR A 428 -8.44 23.97 3.09
C THR A 428 -8.16 22.85 4.09
N ALA A 429 -7.40 23.11 5.15
CA ALA A 429 -7.15 22.15 6.23
C ALA A 429 -8.45 21.62 6.86
N LYS A 430 -9.42 22.51 7.10
CA LYS A 430 -10.75 22.12 7.61
C LYS A 430 -11.49 21.21 6.63
N ARG A 431 -11.40 21.51 5.33
CA ARG A 431 -12.03 20.71 4.25
C ARG A 431 -11.41 19.32 4.12
N GLU A 432 -10.09 19.22 4.26
CA GLU A 432 -9.35 17.94 4.24
C GLU A 432 -9.54 17.10 5.52
N GLY A 433 -10.40 17.54 6.44
CA GLY A 433 -10.79 16.79 7.63
C GLY A 433 -9.86 16.93 8.82
N ILE A 434 -9.00 17.96 8.86
CA ILE A 434 -8.19 18.25 10.05
C ILE A 434 -9.12 18.71 11.19
N PRO A 435 -8.99 18.14 12.42
CA PRO A 435 -9.83 18.50 13.56
C PRO A 435 -9.82 20.01 13.86
N GLU A 436 -11.01 20.57 14.11
CA GLU A 436 -11.17 22.02 14.35
C GLU A 436 -10.34 22.54 15.52
N THR A 437 -10.11 21.71 16.55
CA THR A 437 -9.27 22.06 17.70
C THR A 437 -7.81 22.33 17.30
N ILE A 438 -7.28 21.61 16.31
CA ILE A 438 -5.93 21.83 15.78
C ILE A 438 -5.89 23.12 14.96
N ILE A 439 -6.92 23.35 14.14
CA ILE A 439 -7.01 24.54 13.29
C ILE A 439 -7.14 25.80 14.14
N GLN A 440 -7.99 25.79 15.16
CA GLN A 440 -8.17 26.90 16.10
C GLN A 440 -6.85 27.20 16.82
N ARG A 441 -6.13 26.18 17.27
CA ARG A 441 -4.82 26.36 17.88
C ARG A 441 -3.79 26.92 16.89
N ALA A 442 -3.80 26.46 15.64
CA ALA A 442 -2.90 26.96 14.61
C ALA A 442 -3.18 28.43 14.25
N GLN A 443 -4.46 28.83 14.23
CA GLN A 443 -4.87 30.24 14.07
C GLN A 443 -4.36 31.10 15.22
N GLU A 444 -4.54 30.68 16.48
CA GLU A 444 -4.00 31.40 17.65
C GLU A 444 -2.48 31.61 17.55
N LEU A 445 -1.74 30.56 17.17
CA LEU A 445 -0.30 30.62 16.99
C LEU A 445 0.08 31.59 15.87
N TYR A 446 -0.62 31.55 14.73
CA TYR A 446 -0.41 32.47 13.62
C TYR A 446 -0.63 33.93 14.05
N PHE A 447 -1.73 34.23 14.74
CA PHE A 447 -1.98 35.57 15.27
C PHE A 447 -0.90 35.98 16.29
N SER A 448 -0.43 35.09 17.16
CA SER A 448 0.59 35.44 18.16
C SER A 448 1.95 35.83 17.56
N VAL A 449 2.33 35.21 16.44
CA VAL A 449 3.62 35.45 15.78
C VAL A 449 3.56 36.66 14.85
N TYR A 450 2.46 36.80 14.09
CA TYR A 450 2.35 37.79 13.01
C TYR A 450 1.54 39.05 13.40
N ALA A 451 0.81 39.07 14.51
CA ALA A 451 0.11 40.29 14.95
C ALA A 451 1.05 41.40 15.48
N LYS A 452 2.28 41.06 15.88
CA LYS A 452 3.27 42.07 16.30
C LYS A 452 3.72 42.98 15.15
N ASP A 453 3.77 42.47 13.92
CA ASP A 453 4.17 43.26 12.75
C ASP A 453 3.06 44.22 12.28
N MET A 454 1.78 43.93 12.57
CA MET A 454 0.66 44.83 12.22
C MET A 454 0.51 46.05 13.14
N LEU A 455 1.03 46.00 14.38
CA LEU A 455 0.90 47.08 15.36
C LEU A 455 2.00 48.15 15.26
N LEU A 456 3.12 47.86 14.58
CA LEU A 456 4.25 48.79 14.42
C LEU A 456 4.08 49.80 13.28
N GLY A 457 3.08 49.63 12.40
CA GLY A 457 2.81 50.54 11.28
C GLY A 457 1.84 51.70 11.57
N ARG A 458 1.28 51.76 12.78
CA ARG A 458 0.27 52.75 13.17
C ARG A 458 0.61 53.28 14.56
N ASN A 459 1.27 54.43 14.62
CA ASN A 459 1.10 55.48 15.63
C ASN A 459 2.34 56.39 15.66
N ASP A 460 2.27 57.47 14.87
CA ASP A 460 2.88 58.72 15.30
C ASP A 460 1.90 59.86 14.99
N LYS A 461 1.63 60.68 16.02
CA LYS A 461 0.63 61.76 16.14
C LYS A 461 -0.78 61.31 16.57
N GLN A 462 -1.04 61.29 17.88
CA GLN A 462 -1.75 62.37 18.59
C GLN A 462 -1.83 62.05 20.10
N LEU A 463 -1.27 62.95 20.91
CA LEU A 463 -1.50 63.05 22.36
C LEU A 463 -3.01 63.23 22.65
N ASP A 464 -3.55 62.64 23.73
CA ASP A 464 -3.64 63.30 25.06
C ASP A 464 -4.60 62.59 26.02
N CYS A 465 -4.23 62.65 27.32
CA CYS A 465 -5.08 62.62 28.50
C CYS A 465 -5.81 61.31 28.89
N PHE A 466 -5.27 60.56 29.86
CA PHE A 466 -5.65 60.73 31.27
C PHE A 466 -4.73 59.91 32.18
N SER A 467 -4.34 60.57 33.26
CA SER A 467 -3.49 60.17 34.38
C SER A 467 -3.86 58.87 35.09
N SER A 468 -2.87 58.11 35.57
CA SER A 468 -2.44 58.19 36.98
C SER A 468 -1.32 57.18 37.31
N LYS A 469 -0.43 57.64 38.18
CA LYS A 469 0.81 57.02 38.64
C LYS A 469 0.57 55.82 39.56
N SER A 470 1.47 54.84 39.52
CA SER A 470 2.25 54.48 40.72
C SER A 470 3.57 53.82 40.30
N ASN A 471 4.67 54.54 40.54
CA ASN A 471 6.01 54.00 40.61
C ASN A 471 6.14 53.14 41.89
N ILE A 472 7.08 52.19 41.90
CA ILE A 472 8.30 52.22 42.74
C ILE A 472 9.09 50.92 42.56
N ASN A 473 10.33 51.10 42.07
CA ASN A 473 11.63 50.49 42.40
C ASN A 473 11.74 48.97 42.63
N GLY A 474 12.80 48.29 42.19
CA GLY A 474 14.07 48.76 41.65
C GLY A 474 15.01 47.61 41.28
N SER A 475 15.87 47.90 40.30
CA SER A 475 17.33 47.74 40.32
C SER A 475 17.96 46.34 40.52
N ASN A 476 19.02 45.93 39.81
CA ASN A 476 19.83 46.52 38.75
C ASN A 476 20.74 45.42 38.16
N GLU A 477 21.11 45.59 36.88
CA GLU A 477 22.43 45.35 36.23
C GLU A 477 23.04 43.93 36.25
N ALA A 478 23.21 43.29 35.08
CA ALA A 478 24.38 43.36 34.15
C ALA A 478 25.63 42.66 34.75
N ASP A 479 26.51 41.94 34.07
CA ASP A 479 26.84 41.82 32.65
C ASP A 479 27.88 40.68 32.49
N ASN A 480 27.98 40.13 31.28
CA ASN A 480 29.19 39.75 30.55
C ASN A 480 30.24 38.68 30.99
N GLN A 481 30.58 37.90 29.95
CA GLN A 481 31.93 37.48 29.48
C GLN A 481 32.59 36.16 29.92
N SER A 482 32.56 35.22 28.96
CA SER A 482 33.70 34.50 28.33
C SER A 482 34.89 34.03 29.18
N ASN A 483 35.24 32.75 29.02
CA ASN A 483 36.63 32.36 28.72
C ASN A 483 36.74 30.97 28.06
N SER A 484 37.41 30.97 26.90
CA SER A 484 38.05 29.83 26.24
C SER A 484 39.29 29.35 27.00
N ILE A 485 39.70 28.08 26.85
CA ILE A 485 41.04 27.66 26.35
C ILE A 485 41.18 26.12 26.32
N HIS A 486 41.72 25.67 25.18
CA HIS A 486 42.22 24.35 24.79
C HIS A 486 42.92 23.45 25.83
N LYS A 487 42.73 22.12 25.67
CA LYS A 487 43.78 21.07 25.54
C LYS A 487 43.10 19.74 25.13
N LYS A 488 43.24 19.30 23.87
CA LYS A 488 44.30 18.44 23.27
C LYS A 488 43.87 16.97 23.25
N ALA A 489 43.88 16.43 22.04
CA ALA A 489 43.56 15.07 21.66
C ALA A 489 44.44 14.02 22.35
N VAL A 490 43.83 12.89 22.71
CA VAL A 490 44.48 11.59 22.81
C VAL A 490 43.63 10.60 22.00
N SER A 491 44.29 9.97 21.03
CA SER A 491 43.75 8.94 20.16
C SER A 491 43.52 7.63 20.91
N HIS A 492 42.38 6.97 20.67
CA HIS A 492 42.31 5.52 20.62
C HIS A 492 41.46 5.09 19.42
N LYS A 493 42.11 4.43 18.45
CA LYS A 493 41.51 3.66 17.35
C LYS A 493 41.28 2.24 17.87
N VAL A 494 40.04 1.77 17.94
CA VAL A 494 39.60 0.38 17.63
C VAL A 494 38.09 0.44 17.34
N GLY A 495 37.64 -0.12 16.20
CA GLY A 495 36.23 -0.41 15.92
C GLY A 495 35.57 0.41 14.80
N SER A 496 36.02 0.22 13.55
CA SER A 496 35.35 0.76 12.35
C SER A 496 34.10 -0.06 12.02
N THR A 497 32.97 0.18 12.71
CA THR A 497 31.66 -0.41 12.37
C THR A 497 30.42 0.46 12.68
N ASN A 498 30.53 1.67 13.23
CA ASN A 498 29.36 2.33 13.82
C ASN A 498 28.57 3.31 12.94
N GLY A 499 29.04 3.66 11.72
CA GLY A 499 28.36 4.69 10.91
C GLY A 499 26.97 4.27 10.41
N MET A 500 26.85 3.04 9.90
CA MET A 500 25.60 2.51 9.34
C MET A 500 24.60 2.13 10.44
N GLU A 501 25.09 1.66 11.58
CA GLU A 501 24.26 1.26 12.72
C GLU A 501 23.61 2.47 13.42
N ILE A 502 24.31 3.61 13.48
CA ILE A 502 23.75 4.88 13.99
C ILE A 502 22.64 5.40 13.06
N VAL A 503 22.84 5.33 11.74
CA VAL A 503 21.81 5.73 10.76
C VAL A 503 20.60 4.80 10.85
N ARG A 504 20.84 3.48 11.00
CA ARG A 504 19.78 2.49 11.18
C ARG A 504 18.91 2.77 12.40
N LYS A 505 19.51 3.01 13.58
CA LYS A 505 18.77 3.33 14.81
C LYS A 505 17.99 4.64 14.71
N LYS A 506 18.51 5.64 13.99
CA LYS A 506 17.78 6.90 13.73
C LYS A 506 16.56 6.68 12.83
N VAL A 507 16.72 5.91 11.75
CA VAL A 507 15.63 5.57 10.83
C VAL A 507 14.56 4.71 11.53
N GLU A 508 14.97 3.73 12.33
CA GLU A 508 14.07 2.92 13.15
C GLU A 508 13.26 3.76 14.14
N SER A 509 13.93 4.68 14.86
CA SER A 509 13.25 5.60 15.80
C SER A 509 12.25 6.51 15.08
N ALA A 510 12.61 7.04 13.90
CA ALA A 510 11.74 7.87 13.08
C ALA A 510 10.51 7.09 12.59
N ILE A 511 10.70 5.89 12.05
CA ILE A 511 9.62 5.02 11.58
C ILE A 511 8.67 4.69 12.73
N THR A 512 9.18 4.29 13.89
CA THR A 512 8.34 3.94 15.04
C THR A 512 7.50 5.13 15.51
N ILE A 513 8.07 6.35 15.57
CA ILE A 513 7.32 7.56 15.95
C ILE A 513 6.23 7.90 14.92
N ILE A 514 6.54 7.81 13.62
CA ILE A 514 5.59 8.12 12.54
C ILE A 514 4.43 7.11 12.55
N CYS A 515 4.75 5.82 12.63
CA CYS A 515 3.76 4.74 12.64
C CYS A 515 2.91 4.77 13.92
N GLN A 516 3.49 5.01 15.10
CA GLN A 516 2.75 5.16 16.36
C GLN A 516 1.77 6.33 16.30
N LYS A 517 2.20 7.51 15.82
CA LYS A 517 1.32 8.67 15.69
C LYS A 517 0.10 8.37 14.81
N LYS A 518 0.30 7.67 13.68
CA LYS A 518 -0.82 7.32 12.80
C LYS A 518 -1.72 6.23 13.34
N LEU A 519 -1.15 5.18 13.95
CA LEU A 519 -1.96 4.13 14.57
C LEU A 519 -2.81 4.71 15.72
N ILE A 520 -2.26 5.61 16.54
CA ILE A 520 -3.04 6.31 17.58
C ILE A 520 -4.16 7.17 16.97
N GLU A 521 -3.92 7.87 15.86
CA GLU A 521 -4.94 8.69 15.19
C GLU A 521 -6.08 7.84 14.61
N VAL A 522 -5.77 6.68 14.05
CA VAL A 522 -6.75 5.75 13.46
C VAL A 522 -7.54 5.00 14.54
N TYR A 523 -6.87 4.52 15.60
CA TYR A 523 -7.49 3.75 16.68
C TYR A 523 -8.19 4.62 17.74
N LYS A 524 -7.92 5.92 17.86
CA LYS A 524 -8.74 6.83 18.70
C LYS A 524 -10.23 6.86 18.30
N LYS A 525 -10.60 6.42 17.10
CA LYS A 525 -12.01 6.26 16.67
C LYS A 525 -12.66 4.95 17.13
N LYS A 526 -11.88 3.97 17.64
CA LYS A 526 -12.37 2.69 18.18
C LYS A 526 -11.56 2.33 19.42
N ASN A 527 -12.10 2.60 20.61
CA ASN A 527 -11.50 2.26 21.91
C ASN A 527 -10.80 0.89 21.90
N VAL A 528 -9.48 0.83 22.14
CA VAL A 528 -8.70 -0.16 22.91
C VAL A 528 -7.25 0.37 23.10
N LEU A 529 -6.64 -0.11 24.20
CA LEU A 529 -5.32 0.13 24.84
C LEU A 529 -4.07 0.01 23.93
N GLU A 530 -2.97 0.58 24.44
CA GLU A 530 -1.58 0.60 23.92
C GLU A 530 -1.20 -0.56 22.98
N LEU A 531 -1.23 -0.30 21.67
CA LEU A 531 -0.58 -1.14 20.66
C LEU A 531 0.91 -0.76 20.59
N GLU A 532 1.79 -1.58 21.15
CA GLU A 532 3.23 -1.49 20.91
C GLU A 532 3.52 -1.77 19.43
N VAL A 533 3.99 -0.73 18.73
CA VAL A 533 4.42 -0.82 17.35
C VAL A 533 5.83 -1.41 17.30
N ASN A 534 5.92 -2.72 17.07
CA ASN A 534 7.20 -3.41 16.91
C ASN A 534 7.71 -3.28 15.46
N CYS A 535 8.66 -2.35 15.25
CA CYS A 535 9.46 -2.32 14.02
C CYS A 535 10.55 -3.39 14.13
N VAL A 536 10.62 -4.28 13.14
CA VAL A 536 11.57 -5.40 13.15
C VAL A 536 12.58 -5.22 12.03
N ALA A 537 13.86 -5.34 12.37
CA ALA A 537 14.96 -5.27 11.42
C ALA A 537 15.28 -6.66 10.85
N ILE A 538 15.58 -6.72 9.56
CA ILE A 538 16.04 -7.92 8.85
C ILE A 538 17.43 -7.62 8.30
N ASP A 539 18.42 -8.34 8.81
CA ASP A 539 19.80 -8.21 8.34
C ASP A 539 20.05 -8.91 7.01
N ALA A 540 21.21 -8.62 6.40
CA ALA A 540 21.63 -9.05 5.07
C ALA A 540 21.49 -10.57 4.80
N ARG A 541 21.44 -11.41 5.84
CA ARG A 541 21.32 -12.86 5.75
C ARG A 541 20.10 -13.44 6.47
N GLU A 542 19.27 -12.60 7.04
CA GLU A 542 18.06 -13.03 7.74
C GLU A 542 16.86 -13.01 6.80
N LEU A 543 15.93 -13.93 7.06
CA LEU A 543 14.61 -13.97 6.44
C LEU A 543 13.60 -13.35 7.42
N PRO A 544 12.56 -12.67 6.92
CA PRO A 544 11.47 -12.22 7.79
C PRO A 544 10.83 -13.44 8.49
N PRO A 545 10.32 -13.27 9.73
CA PRO A 545 9.60 -14.33 10.41
C PRO A 545 8.36 -14.77 9.60
N PRO A 546 7.92 -16.04 9.72
CA PRO A 546 6.83 -16.59 8.91
C PRO A 546 5.49 -15.86 9.05
N SER A 547 5.31 -15.05 10.10
CA SER A 547 4.12 -14.24 10.37
C SER A 547 3.89 -13.12 9.35
N THR A 548 4.86 -12.81 8.49
CA THR A 548 4.77 -11.74 7.48
C THR A 548 4.15 -12.18 6.15
N ILE A 549 3.79 -13.47 6.00
CA ILE A 549 3.28 -14.04 4.74
C ILE A 549 1.75 -13.98 4.73
N GLY A 550 1.17 -13.20 3.82
CA GLY A 550 -0.28 -12.95 3.73
C GLY A 550 -0.79 -11.84 4.66
N ALA A 551 0.11 -11.26 5.48
CA ALA A 551 -0.15 -10.06 6.25
C ALA A 551 0.32 -8.84 5.45
N SER A 552 -0.51 -7.80 5.37
CA SER A 552 -0.09 -6.55 4.75
C SER A 552 1.02 -5.93 5.59
N SER A 553 2.14 -5.62 4.94
CA SER A 553 3.34 -5.12 5.59
C SER A 553 3.88 -3.92 4.84
N VAL A 554 4.44 -2.97 5.58
CA VAL A 554 5.21 -1.85 5.03
C VAL A 554 6.67 -2.07 5.39
N TYR A 555 7.55 -1.98 4.41
CA TYR A 555 8.98 -2.17 4.61
C TYR A 555 9.79 -0.99 4.07
N VAL A 556 10.91 -0.73 4.72
CA VAL A 556 11.92 0.25 4.34
C VAL A 556 13.21 -0.50 4.08
N MET A 557 13.65 -0.49 2.83
CA MET A 557 14.94 -1.03 2.40
C MET A 557 16.01 0.06 2.48
N LEU A 558 17.08 -0.23 3.22
CA LEU A 558 18.30 0.56 3.23
C LEU A 558 19.22 0.05 2.13
N ARG A 559 19.37 0.85 1.07
CA ARG A 559 20.24 0.50 -0.06
C ARG A 559 21.71 0.81 0.25
N PRO A 560 22.68 0.10 -0.35
CA PRO A 560 24.10 0.36 -0.18
C PRO A 560 24.55 1.78 -0.61
N ASP A 561 23.78 2.43 -1.49
CA ASP A 561 23.99 3.80 -1.98
C ASP A 561 23.46 4.88 -1.01
N LYS A 562 23.13 4.51 0.24
CA LYS A 562 22.55 5.38 1.28
C LYS A 562 21.18 5.95 0.94
N LYS A 563 20.47 5.38 -0.04
CA LYS A 563 19.07 5.73 -0.33
C LYS A 563 18.12 4.81 0.42
N LEU A 564 17.00 5.37 0.85
CA LEU A 564 15.89 4.62 1.43
C LEU A 564 14.87 4.31 0.34
N TYR A 565 14.36 3.09 0.33
CA TYR A 565 13.24 2.69 -0.51
C TYR A 565 12.13 2.19 0.41
N VAL A 566 10.96 2.82 0.33
CA VAL A 566 9.76 2.41 1.07
C VAL A 566 8.88 1.63 0.11
N GLY A 567 8.32 0.52 0.56
CA GLY A 567 7.38 -0.28 -0.22
C GLY A 567 6.36 -0.96 0.68
N GLN A 568 5.19 -1.27 0.14
CA GLN A 568 4.23 -2.18 0.76
C GLN A 568 4.21 -3.54 0.07
N THR A 569 3.86 -4.59 0.81
CA THR A 569 3.69 -5.94 0.26
C THR A 569 2.85 -6.82 1.18
N ASP A 570 2.11 -7.76 0.58
CA ASP A 570 1.40 -8.83 1.29
C ASP A 570 2.25 -10.13 1.35
N ASP A 571 3.40 -10.13 0.69
CA ASP A 571 4.41 -11.19 0.69
C ASP A 571 5.80 -10.55 0.87
N LEU A 572 6.21 -10.38 2.13
CA LEU A 572 7.48 -9.73 2.46
C LEU A 572 8.68 -10.58 2.07
N GLU A 573 8.59 -11.90 2.22
CA GLU A 573 9.67 -12.83 1.89
C GLU A 573 9.97 -12.82 0.38
N GLY A 574 8.94 -12.98 -0.45
CA GLY A 574 9.10 -12.94 -1.90
C GLY A 574 9.63 -11.58 -2.38
N ARG A 575 9.20 -10.49 -1.74
CA ARG A 575 9.65 -9.14 -2.09
C ARG A 575 11.11 -8.86 -1.69
N ILE A 576 11.54 -9.31 -0.52
CA ILE A 576 12.95 -9.25 -0.10
C ILE A 576 13.82 -10.08 -1.04
N HIS A 577 13.39 -11.28 -1.40
CA HIS A 577 14.12 -12.14 -2.34
C HIS A 577 14.27 -11.49 -3.71
N ALA A 578 13.21 -10.85 -4.23
CA ALA A 578 13.23 -10.14 -5.51
C ALA A 578 14.12 -8.87 -5.50
N HIS A 579 14.28 -8.21 -4.35
CA HIS A 579 15.23 -7.09 -4.23
C HIS A 579 16.67 -7.58 -4.10
N ARG A 580 16.92 -8.64 -3.31
CA ARG A 580 18.26 -9.22 -3.11
C ARG A 580 18.81 -9.97 -4.34
N SER A 581 17.95 -10.42 -5.24
CA SER A 581 18.35 -11.05 -6.51
C SER A 581 18.92 -10.06 -7.53
N LYS A 582 18.75 -8.74 -7.31
CA LYS A 582 19.33 -7.69 -8.17
C LYS A 582 20.81 -7.47 -7.86
N GLU A 583 21.58 -7.17 -8.90
CA GLU A 583 23.02 -6.97 -8.81
C GLU A 583 23.36 -5.81 -7.85
N GLY A 584 24.27 -6.05 -6.91
CA GLY A 584 24.67 -5.08 -5.88
C GLY A 584 23.73 -4.94 -4.67
N MET A 585 22.60 -5.65 -4.61
CA MET A 585 21.60 -5.55 -3.51
C MET A 585 21.63 -6.74 -2.53
N GLN A 586 22.58 -7.66 -2.66
CA GLN A 586 22.65 -8.88 -1.85
C GLN A 586 22.83 -8.61 -0.35
N SER A 587 23.42 -7.47 0.03
CA SER A 587 23.63 -7.06 1.42
C SER A 587 22.63 -6.03 1.95
N ALA A 588 21.51 -5.81 1.25
CA ALA A 588 20.52 -4.82 1.67
C ALA A 588 19.80 -5.27 2.96
N SER A 589 19.70 -4.34 3.92
CA SER A 589 18.96 -4.51 5.18
C SER A 589 17.57 -3.91 5.06
N PHE A 590 16.59 -4.54 5.71
CA PHE A 590 15.20 -4.11 5.68
C PHE A 590 14.71 -3.81 7.10
N LEU A 591 13.81 -2.84 7.22
CA LEU A 591 12.98 -2.61 8.40
C LEU A 591 11.55 -2.84 7.97
N TYR A 592 10.74 -3.56 8.74
CA TYR A 592 9.34 -3.76 8.37
C TYR A 592 8.40 -3.60 9.55
N LEU A 593 7.14 -3.34 9.20
CA LEU A 593 6.01 -3.21 10.11
C LEU A 593 4.83 -4.02 9.58
N LEU A 594 4.16 -4.76 10.46
CA LEU A 594 2.91 -5.44 10.15
C LEU A 594 1.74 -4.47 10.34
N VAL A 595 0.80 -4.47 9.40
CA VAL A 595 -0.35 -3.56 9.40
C VAL A 595 -1.66 -4.30 9.07
N PRO A 596 -2.78 -3.89 9.68
CA PRO A 596 -4.08 -4.50 9.45
C PRO A 596 -4.63 -4.07 8.09
N GLY A 597 -4.27 -4.82 7.04
CA GLY A 597 -4.83 -4.66 5.70
C GLY A 597 -4.07 -3.71 4.78
N LYS A 598 -4.38 -3.82 3.48
CA LYS A 598 -3.62 -3.19 2.40
C LYS A 598 -3.90 -1.70 2.26
N SER A 599 -5.12 -1.26 2.54
CA SER A 599 -5.47 0.16 2.56
C SER A 599 -4.62 0.92 3.58
N MET A 600 -4.44 0.35 4.78
CA MET A 600 -3.57 0.93 5.80
C MET A 600 -2.10 0.89 5.42
N ALA A 601 -1.63 -0.19 4.79
CA ALA A 601 -0.26 -0.29 4.28
C ALA A 601 0.05 0.79 3.23
N CYS A 602 -0.89 1.09 2.35
CA CYS A 602 -0.75 2.11 1.30
C CYS A 602 -0.69 3.53 1.88
N GLN A 603 -1.54 3.82 2.88
CA GLN A 603 -1.51 5.09 3.60
C GLN A 603 -0.20 5.29 4.36
N LEU A 604 0.29 4.24 5.05
CA LEU A 604 1.55 4.30 5.78
C LEU A 604 2.77 4.36 4.87
N GLU A 605 2.77 3.66 3.73
CA GLU A 605 3.78 3.78 2.68
C GLU A 605 3.89 5.24 2.21
N THR A 606 2.76 5.85 1.83
CA THR A 606 2.72 7.24 1.35
C THR A 606 3.20 8.22 2.42
N LEU A 607 2.81 8.01 3.68
CA LEU A 607 3.25 8.85 4.80
C LEU A 607 4.74 8.71 5.08
N LEU A 608 5.28 7.48 5.08
CA LEU A 608 6.70 7.23 5.28
C LEU A 608 7.54 7.82 4.15
N ILE A 609 7.10 7.72 2.90
CA ILE A 609 7.77 8.36 1.75
C ILE A 609 7.84 9.88 1.98
N ASN A 610 6.73 10.52 2.35
CA ASN A 610 6.67 11.97 2.49
C ASN A 610 7.41 12.50 3.72
N GLN A 611 7.47 11.74 4.82
CA GLN A 611 8.05 12.21 6.09
C GLN A 611 9.52 11.81 6.28
N LEU A 612 9.95 10.65 5.78
CA LEU A 612 11.37 10.24 5.82
C LEU A 612 12.26 11.06 4.87
N LEU A 613 11.68 11.72 3.87
CA LEU A 613 12.38 12.68 3.00
C LEU A 613 12.70 14.01 3.72
N ASN A 614 11.94 14.34 4.77
CA ASN A 614 12.03 15.62 5.49
C ASN A 614 12.82 15.52 6.82
N GLN A 615 13.27 14.33 7.23
CA GLN A 615 14.07 14.07 8.43
C GLN A 615 15.46 13.55 8.06
#